data_AF-A0A2J0ME18-F1
#
_entry.id   AF-A0A2J0ME18-F1
#
_cell.length_a   1.000
_cell.length_b   1.000
_cell.length_c   1.000
_cell.angle_alpha   90.00
_cell.angle_beta   90.00
_cell.angle_gamma   90.00
#
_symmetry.space_group_name_H-M   'P 1'
#
loop_
_entity.id
_entity.type
_entity.pdbx_description
1 polymer ?
#
loop_
_entity_poly.entity_id
_entity_poly.type
_entity_poly.pdbx_seq_one_letter_code
_entity_poly.pdbx_strand_id
1 'polypeptide(L)'
;MQLKLIGLKIKMASKIKNIIIFTVIAVALILIYIFFIKPSPEEENLTSSTHFSTNDTALLDTENLDENSLIAKDFLSVLLNVTNIKLDDTIFSNKAFLSLHDSSILLVAPGDEGRLNPFAP
;
A
#
# COMPACT_ATOMS: atom_id res chain seq x y z
N MET A 1 -11.66 -3.79 -57.92
CA MET A 1 -10.89 -4.62 -56.97
C MET A 1 -11.89 -5.25 -56.01
N GLN A 2 -12.26 -6.52 -56.22
CA GLN A 2 -13.33 -7.16 -55.43
C GLN A 2 -12.71 -8.02 -54.32
N LEU A 3 -12.97 -7.66 -53.06
CA LEU A 3 -12.62 -8.47 -51.90
C LEU A 3 -13.69 -9.57 -51.75
N LYS A 4 -13.31 -10.79 -52.08
CA LYS A 4 -14.12 -11.99 -51.86
C LYS A 4 -13.95 -12.43 -50.41
N LEU A 5 -14.96 -12.18 -49.58
CA LEU A 5 -14.96 -12.63 -48.19
C LEU A 5 -15.25 -14.14 -48.16
N ILE A 6 -14.25 -14.92 -47.74
CA ILE A 6 -14.34 -16.38 -47.61
C ILE A 6 -15.33 -16.70 -46.49
N GLY A 7 -16.48 -17.28 -46.84
CA GLY A 7 -17.41 -17.85 -45.88
C GLY A 7 -16.92 -19.21 -45.42
N LEU A 8 -16.28 -19.29 -44.25
CA LEU A 8 -15.87 -20.56 -43.65
C LEU A 8 -17.09 -21.20 -42.97
N LYS A 9 -17.72 -22.18 -43.64
CA LYS A 9 -18.82 -22.95 -43.06
C LYS A 9 -18.24 -24.13 -42.26
N ILE A 10 -18.05 -23.98 -40.95
CA ILE A 10 -17.57 -25.07 -40.08
C ILE A 10 -18.67 -26.12 -39.88
N LYS A 11 -18.49 -27.30 -40.48
CA LYS A 11 -19.36 -28.47 -40.26
C LYS A 11 -18.89 -29.19 -38.98
N MET A 12 -19.45 -28.82 -37.84
CA MET A 12 -19.09 -29.43 -36.54
C MET A 12 -19.81 -30.77 -36.31
N ALA A 13 -19.05 -31.81 -35.97
CA ALA A 13 -19.60 -33.03 -35.39
C ALA A 13 -20.18 -32.72 -33.99
N SER A 14 -21.30 -33.34 -33.60
CA SER A 14 -22.02 -33.01 -32.34
C SER A 14 -21.15 -33.11 -31.09
N LYS A 15 -20.13 -33.98 -31.10
CA LYS A 15 -19.14 -34.13 -30.02
C LYS A 15 -18.25 -32.88 -29.85
N ILE A 16 -17.87 -32.24 -30.96
CA ILE A 16 -17.08 -31.00 -30.96
C ILE A 16 -17.91 -29.84 -30.40
N LYS A 17 -19.22 -29.78 -30.66
CA LYS A 17 -20.08 -28.73 -30.10
C LYS A 17 -20.18 -28.82 -28.57
N ASN A 18 -20.31 -30.03 -28.03
CA ASN A 18 -20.30 -30.24 -26.58
C ASN A 18 -18.93 -29.91 -25.96
N ILE A 19 -17.83 -30.21 -26.65
CA ILE A 19 -16.50 -29.83 -26.16
C ILE A 19 -16.39 -28.30 -26.06
N ILE A 20 -16.83 -27.56 -27.09
CA ILE A 20 -16.76 -26.09 -27.11
C ILE A 20 -17.62 -25.49 -26.00
N ILE A 21 -18.84 -26.00 -25.79
CA ILE A 21 -19.72 -25.48 -24.73
C ILE A 21 -19.08 -25.67 -23.35
N PHE A 22 -18.45 -26.83 -23.12
CA PHE A 22 -17.76 -27.11 -21.87
C PHE A 22 -16.55 -26.20 -21.68
N THR A 23 -15.77 -25.96 -22.72
CA THR A 23 -14.63 -25.03 -22.67
C THR A 23 -15.06 -23.61 -22.35
N VAL A 24 -16.15 -23.12 -22.98
CA VAL A 24 -16.67 -21.77 -22.72
C VAL A 24 -17.13 -21.63 -21.28
N ILE A 25 -17.84 -22.62 -20.74
CA ILE A 25 -18.30 -22.62 -19.34
C ILE A 25 -17.11 -22.65 -18.39
N ALA A 26 -16.09 -23.48 -18.64
CA ALA A 26 -14.90 -23.55 -17.81
C ALA A 26 -14.15 -22.21 -17.76
N VAL A 27 -13.97 -21.55 -18.91
CA VAL A 27 -13.35 -20.21 -18.97
C VAL A 27 -14.18 -19.18 -18.21
N ALA A 28 -15.51 -19.19 -18.37
CA ALA A 28 -16.39 -18.27 -17.65
C ALA A 28 -16.28 -18.45 -16.12
N LEU A 29 -16.24 -19.68 -15.63
CA LEU A 29 -16.08 -19.96 -14.19
C LEU A 29 -14.72 -19.50 -13.65
N ILE A 30 -13.65 -19.68 -14.42
CA ILE A 30 -12.31 -19.18 -14.04
C ILE A 30 -12.33 -17.66 -13.91
N LEU A 31 -12.96 -16.95 -14.86
CA LEU A 31 -13.08 -15.49 -14.80
C LEU A 31 -13.89 -15.07 -13.57
N ILE A 32 -15.03 -15.69 -13.30
CA ILE A 32 -15.83 -15.39 -12.11
C ILE A 32 -15.02 -15.60 -10.84
N TYR A 33 -14.26 -16.69 -10.74
CA TYR A 33 -13.40 -16.95 -9.58
C TYR A 33 -12.35 -15.87 -9.39
N ILE A 34 -11.62 -15.48 -10.44
CA ILE A 34 -10.56 -14.47 -10.35
C ILE A 34 -11.12 -13.07 -10.04
N PHE A 35 -12.28 -12.71 -10.60
CA PHE A 35 -12.84 -11.36 -10.45
C PHE A 35 -13.69 -11.17 -9.19
N PHE A 36 -14.42 -12.20 -8.73
CA PHE A 36 -15.39 -12.06 -7.64
C PHE A 36 -15.05 -12.83 -6.37
N ILE A 37 -14.36 -13.97 -6.47
CA ILE A 37 -14.11 -14.84 -5.30
C ILE A 37 -12.68 -14.70 -4.78
N LYS A 38 -11.69 -14.50 -5.66
CA LYS A 38 -10.29 -14.43 -5.26
C LYS A 38 -10.11 -13.18 -4.37
N PRO A 39 -9.82 -13.34 -3.07
CA PRO A 39 -9.57 -12.20 -2.22
C PRO A 39 -8.33 -11.46 -2.73
N SER A 40 -8.35 -10.13 -2.64
CA SER A 40 -7.14 -9.34 -2.86
C SER A 40 -6.07 -9.85 -1.89
N PRO A 41 -4.82 -10.03 -2.33
CA PRO A 41 -3.73 -10.29 -1.38
C PRO A 41 -3.78 -9.20 -0.29
N GLU A 42 -3.68 -9.64 0.97
CA GLU A 42 -3.63 -8.73 2.10
C GLU A 42 -2.39 -7.84 1.93
N GLU A 43 -2.60 -6.57 1.62
CA GLU A 43 -1.52 -5.58 1.68
C GLU A 43 -1.24 -5.31 3.16
N GLU A 44 0.03 -5.42 3.56
CA GLU A 44 0.48 -5.19 4.93
C GLU A 44 0.09 -3.78 5.37
N ASN A 45 -0.91 -3.68 6.24
CA ASN A 45 -1.30 -2.41 6.84
C ASN A 45 -0.24 -2.01 7.87
N LEU A 46 0.32 -0.81 7.69
CA LEU A 46 1.21 -0.21 8.68
C LEU A 46 0.44 -0.03 10.00
N THR A 47 0.97 -0.61 11.07
CA THR A 47 0.42 -0.44 12.42
C THR A 47 1.19 0.65 13.15
N SER A 48 0.49 1.70 13.59
CA SER A 48 1.09 2.81 14.32
C SER A 48 1.32 2.40 15.77
N SER A 49 2.59 2.28 16.20
CA SER A 49 2.91 2.22 17.63
C SER A 49 3.03 3.64 18.17
N THR A 50 2.05 4.05 18.97
CA THR A 50 2.09 5.35 19.67
C THR A 50 3.23 5.35 20.70
N HIS A 51 4.36 5.96 20.35
CA HIS A 51 5.38 6.32 21.32
C HIS A 51 5.18 7.80 21.70
N PHE A 52 4.58 8.04 22.86
CA PHE A 52 4.55 9.37 23.45
C PHE A 52 5.96 9.72 23.93
N SER A 53 6.73 10.40 23.09
CA SER A 53 7.90 11.15 23.55
C SER A 53 7.43 12.55 23.95
N THR A 54 7.08 12.70 25.22
CA THR A 54 7.04 14.00 25.87
C THR A 54 8.50 14.50 25.94
N ASN A 55 8.79 15.60 25.25
CA ASN A 55 9.68 16.69 25.64
C ASN A 55 10.40 17.28 24.42
N ASP A 56 9.87 18.39 23.91
CA ASP A 56 10.69 19.38 23.22
C ASP A 56 10.35 20.76 23.79
N THR A 57 11.22 21.25 24.68
CA THR A 57 11.18 22.63 25.16
C THR A 57 11.87 23.49 24.11
N ALA A 58 11.14 23.81 23.04
CA ALA A 58 11.51 24.89 22.14
C ALA A 58 11.22 26.21 22.85
N LEU A 59 12.26 27.03 23.00
CA LEU A 59 12.17 28.42 23.43
C LEU A 59 11.19 29.17 22.50
N LEU A 60 10.04 29.56 23.01
CA LEU A 60 9.03 30.31 22.26
C LEU A 60 9.04 31.77 22.70
N ASP A 61 9.36 32.64 21.73
CA ASP A 61 8.97 34.04 21.71
C ASP A 61 7.50 34.15 22.11
N THR A 62 7.23 34.90 23.17
CA THR A 62 5.94 34.96 23.88
C THR A 62 4.84 35.71 23.10
N GLU A 63 5.10 36.17 21.87
CA GLU A 63 4.14 36.96 21.08
C GLU A 63 3.29 36.14 20.10
N ASN A 64 3.62 34.87 19.82
CA ASN A 64 2.92 34.04 18.82
C ASN A 64 2.53 32.63 19.31
N LEU A 65 2.35 32.46 20.62
CA LEU A 65 2.02 31.15 21.22
C LEU A 65 0.63 30.63 20.84
N ASP A 66 -0.35 31.52 20.69
CA ASP A 66 -1.73 31.15 20.41
C ASP A 66 -1.92 30.71 18.95
N GLU A 67 -1.30 31.39 17.98
CA GLU A 67 -1.36 30.98 16.57
C GLU A 67 -0.62 29.66 16.35
N ASN A 68 0.59 29.51 16.90
CA ASN A 68 1.36 28.27 16.75
C ASN A 68 0.66 27.05 17.39
N SER A 69 -0.10 27.25 18.46
CA SER A 69 -0.91 26.19 19.10
C SER A 69 -2.08 25.75 18.22
N LEU A 70 -2.72 26.70 17.51
CA LEU A 70 -3.80 26.40 16.57
C LEU A 70 -3.26 25.65 15.34
N ILE A 71 -2.16 26.11 14.75
CA ILE A 71 -1.49 25.42 13.63
C ILE A 71 -1.08 23.99 14.03
N ALA A 72 -0.53 23.81 15.23
CA ALA A 72 -0.13 22.48 15.71
C ALA A 72 -1.33 21.56 15.95
N LYS A 73 -2.46 22.08 16.45
CA LYS A 73 -3.71 21.31 16.63
C LYS A 73 -4.32 20.89 15.30
N ASP A 74 -4.35 21.78 14.33
CA ASP A 74 -4.90 21.49 13.00
C ASP A 74 -4.03 20.48 12.26
N PHE A 75 -2.70 20.63 12.32
CA PHE A 75 -1.76 19.65 11.76
C PHE A 75 -1.89 18.29 12.43
N LEU A 76 -1.96 18.24 13.77
CA LEU A 76 -2.16 17.01 14.53
C LEU A 76 -3.52 16.36 14.20
N SER A 77 -4.57 17.16 14.02
CA SER A 77 -5.88 16.65 13.62
C SER A 77 -5.84 16.04 12.24
N VAL A 78 -5.17 16.68 11.27
CA VAL A 78 -4.95 16.12 9.93
C VAL A 78 -4.16 14.81 10.03
N LEU A 79 -3.07 14.79 10.80
CA LEU A 79 -2.20 13.63 10.94
C LEU A 79 -2.92 12.44 11.60
N LEU A 80 -3.77 12.70 12.61
CA LEU A 80 -4.60 11.69 13.27
C LEU A 80 -5.74 11.19 12.39
N ASN A 81 -6.19 11.99 11.42
CA ASN A 81 -7.25 11.61 10.49
C ASN A 81 -6.72 10.82 9.28
N VAL A 82 -5.40 10.81 9.08
CA VAL A 82 -4.73 9.96 8.10
C VAL A 82 -4.64 8.54 8.66
N THR A 83 -5.67 7.74 8.38
CA THR A 83 -5.76 6.34 8.82
C THR A 83 -5.12 5.35 7.83
N ASN A 84 -4.87 5.79 6.60
CA ASN A 84 -4.26 4.99 5.55
C ASN A 84 -3.40 5.89 4.64
N ILE A 85 -2.12 5.57 4.53
CA ILE A 85 -1.20 6.17 3.56
C ILE A 85 -0.80 5.06 2.60
N LYS A 86 -1.34 5.12 1.37
CA LYS A 86 -0.88 4.24 0.29
C LYS A 86 0.25 4.94 -0.44
N LEU A 87 1.41 4.29 -0.48
CA LEU A 87 2.50 4.71 -1.35
C LEU A 87 2.18 4.20 -2.76
N ASP A 88 2.33 5.07 -3.76
CA ASP A 88 2.26 4.64 -5.15
C ASP A 88 3.57 3.94 -5.51
N ASP A 89 3.53 2.61 -5.63
CA ASP A 89 4.73 1.80 -5.92
C ASP A 89 5.38 2.14 -7.27
N THR A 90 4.68 2.88 -8.15
CA THR A 90 5.28 3.36 -9.40
C THR A 90 6.42 4.35 -9.15
N ILE A 91 6.51 4.98 -7.97
CA ILE A 91 7.67 5.83 -7.63
C ILE A 91 8.97 5.03 -7.64
N PHE A 92 8.95 3.74 -7.27
CA PHE A 92 10.15 2.90 -7.29
C PHE A 92 10.60 2.54 -8.70
N SER A 93 9.76 2.78 -9.71
CA SER A 93 10.14 2.64 -11.13
C SER A 93 10.97 3.82 -11.63
N ASN A 94 11.01 4.93 -10.90
CA ASN A 94 11.82 6.08 -11.25
C ASN A 94 13.30 5.78 -10.97
N LYS A 95 14.16 6.13 -11.94
CA LYS A 95 15.61 5.96 -11.87
C LYS A 95 16.24 6.53 -10.60
N ALA A 96 15.66 7.58 -10.00
CA ALA A 96 16.10 8.16 -8.74
C ALA A 96 16.04 7.20 -7.54
N PHE A 97 15.16 6.20 -7.59
CA PHE A 97 14.96 5.22 -6.51
C PHE A 97 15.66 3.87 -6.80
N LEU A 98 16.30 3.70 -7.97
CA LEU A 98 17.06 2.48 -8.28
C LEU A 98 18.28 2.28 -7.37
N SER A 99 18.81 3.37 -6.80
CA SER A 99 19.88 3.33 -5.81
C SER A 99 19.38 3.41 -4.37
N LEU A 100 18.06 3.44 -4.15
CA LEU A 100 17.51 3.41 -2.79
C LEU A 100 17.72 2.01 -2.24
N HIS A 101 18.64 1.90 -1.29
CA HIS A 101 18.92 0.67 -0.59
C HIS A 101 18.33 0.79 0.81
N ASP A 102 17.36 -0.06 1.15
CA ASP A 102 16.88 -0.14 2.53
C ASP A 102 18.03 -0.62 3.43
N SER A 103 18.33 0.16 4.47
CA SER A 103 19.38 -0.17 5.42
C SER A 103 18.73 -0.75 6.66
N SER A 104 18.49 -2.05 6.64
CA SER A 104 18.05 -2.78 7.82
C SER A 104 19.21 -2.83 8.83
N ILE A 105 19.22 -1.87 9.76
CA ILE A 105 20.09 -1.92 10.94
C ILE A 105 19.43 -2.83 11.97
N LEU A 106 20.14 -3.90 12.34
CA LEU A 106 19.79 -4.64 13.56
C LEU A 106 20.03 -3.70 14.74
N LEU A 107 18.95 -3.17 15.30
CA LEU A 107 18.99 -2.49 16.58
C LEU A 107 19.40 -3.54 17.63
N VAL A 108 20.69 -3.58 17.95
CA VAL A 108 21.15 -4.27 19.16
C VAL A 108 20.41 -3.59 20.30
N ALA A 109 19.71 -4.37 21.13
CA ALA A 109 18.98 -3.83 22.26
C ALA A 109 19.90 -2.86 23.03
N PRO A 110 19.48 -1.60 23.28
CA PRO A 110 20.33 -0.60 23.93
C PRO A 110 20.53 -1.03 25.38
N GLY A 111 21.61 -1.79 25.61
CA GLY A 111 21.86 -2.43 26.88
C GLY A 111 22.58 -1.55 27.89
N ASP A 112 23.22 -0.45 27.46
CA ASP A 112 23.94 0.45 28.36
C ASP A 112 24.30 1.81 27.71
N GLU A 113 23.60 2.20 26.64
CA GLU A 113 23.90 3.41 25.87
C GLU A 113 23.27 4.63 26.58
N GLY A 114 24.06 5.37 27.38
CA GLY A 114 23.63 6.64 27.98
C GLY A 114 24.20 6.91 29.37
N ARG A 115 23.99 8.12 29.89
CA ARG A 115 24.28 8.42 31.31
C ARG A 115 23.21 7.78 32.19
N LEU A 116 23.62 7.22 33.33
CA LEU A 116 22.71 6.81 34.41
C LEU A 116 21.65 7.89 34.64
N ASN A 117 20.37 7.48 34.64
CA ASN A 117 19.24 8.37 34.85
C ASN A 117 19.35 9.02 36.25
N PRO A 118 19.61 10.34 36.35
CA PRO A 118 19.77 11.02 37.65
C PRO A 118 18.44 11.23 38.38
N PHE A 119 17.32 10.80 37.79
CA PHE A 119 15.97 10.85 38.35
C PHE A 119 15.38 9.46 38.60
N ALA A 120 16.19 8.39 38.57
CA ALA A 120 15.75 7.09 39.08
C ALA A 120 15.53 7.20 40.61
N PRO A 121 14.40 6.67 41.15
CA PRO A 121 14.04 6.78 42.55
C PRO A 121 14.99 6.04 43.51
#